data_AF-A0A960BCC7-F1
#
_entry.id   AF-A0A960BCC7-F1
#
_cell.length_a   1.000
_cell.length_b   1.000
_cell.length_c   1.000
_cell.angle_alpha   90.00
_cell.angle_beta   90.00
_cell.angle_gamma   90.00
#
_symmetry.space_group_name_H-M   'P 1'
#
loop_
_entity.id
_entity.type
_entity.pdbx_description
1 polymer ?
#
loop_
_entity_poly.entity_id
_entity_poly.type
_entity_poly.pdbx_seq_one_letter_code
_entity_poly.pdbx_strand_id
1 'polypeptide(L)' 'MSEPIAVDPADAIEIAEALQWLRDWLASDPHLAASMHRYSFGLFTLAEISADLDRFASTLSGRP' A
#
# COMPACT_ATOMS: atom_id res chain seq x y z
N MET A 1 -22.45 11.38 1.00
CA MET A 1 -22.15 10.13 1.73
C MET A 1 -21.89 9.08 0.68
N SER A 2 -20.69 8.50 0.65
CA SER A 2 -20.38 7.41 -0.28
C SER A 2 -21.00 6.12 0.27
N GLU A 3 -21.62 5.32 -0.58
CA GLU A 3 -22.10 3.99 -0.21
C GLU A 3 -20.91 3.05 0.06
N PRO A 4 -21.01 2.15 1.05
CA PRO A 4 -19.96 1.17 1.32
C PRO A 4 -19.84 0.19 0.15
N ILE A 5 -18.62 0.03 -0.36
CA ILE A 5 -18.31 -1.00 -1.36
C ILE A 5 -18.13 -2.32 -0.61
N ALA A 6 -18.96 -3.31 -0.94
CA ALA A 6 -18.75 -4.68 -0.49
C ALA A 6 -17.72 -5.35 -1.40
N VAL A 7 -16.65 -5.87 -0.81
CA VAL A 7 -15.65 -6.71 -1.47
C VAL A 7 -15.89 -8.13 -1.00
N ASP A 8 -15.94 -9.10 -1.91
CA ASP A 8 -16.07 -10.49 -1.49
C ASP A 8 -14.75 -11.02 -0.90
N PRO A 9 -14.79 -12.10 -0.08
CA PRO A 9 -13.60 -12.57 0.62
C PRO A 9 -12.44 -13.02 -0.29
N ALA A 10 -12.72 -13.58 -1.47
CA ALA A 10 -11.69 -14.01 -2.40
C ALA A 10 -10.99 -12.79 -3.03
N ASP A 11 -11.77 -11.82 -3.48
CA ASP A 11 -11.25 -10.55 -4.00
C ASP A 11 -10.42 -9.80 -2.94
N ALA A 12 -10.87 -9.80 -1.67
CA ALA A 12 -10.14 -9.16 -0.58
C ALA A 12 -8.74 -9.77 -0.37
N ILE A 13 -8.62 -11.10 -0.49
CA ILE A 13 -7.33 -11.79 -0.39
C ILE A 13 -6.43 -11.41 -1.58
N GLU A 14 -6.95 -11.44 -2.81
CA GLU A 14 -6.17 -11.08 -4.00
C GLU A 14 -5.66 -9.64 -3.93
N ILE A 15 -6.49 -8.70 -3.47
CA ILE A 15 -6.09 -7.31 -3.28
C ILE A 15 -5.01 -7.21 -2.18
N ALA A 16 -5.14 -7.95 -1.08
CA ALA A 16 -4.14 -7.95 -0.02
C ALA A 16 -2.77 -8.45 -0.51
N GLU A 17 -2.76 -9.46 -1.39
CA GLU A 17 -1.54 -9.97 -2.02
C GLU A 17 -0.95 -8.96 -3.02
N ALA A 18 -1.80 -8.30 -3.82
CA ALA A 18 -1.36 -7.26 -4.75
C ALA A 18 -0.73 -6.05 -4.03
N LEU A 19 -1.27 -5.67 -2.86
CA LEU A 19 -0.71 -4.58 -2.04
C LEU A 19 0.66 -4.95 -1.45
N GLN A 20 0.84 -6.21 -1.01
CA GLN A 20 2.14 -6.71 -0.53
C GLN A 20 3.16 -6.73 -1.68
N TRP A 21 2.76 -7.25 -2.84
CA TRP A 21 3.59 -7.23 -4.04
C TRP A 21 4.01 -5.81 -4.42
N LEU A 22 3.09 -4.83 -4.36
CA LEU A 22 3.39 -3.43 -4.65
C LEU A 22 4.41 -2.87 -3.65
N ARG A 23 4.23 -3.12 -2.35
CA ARG A 23 5.17 -2.70 -1.31
C ARG A 23 6.57 -3.25 -1.57
N ASP A 24 6.67 -4.55 -1.86
CA ASP A 24 7.94 -5.22 -2.09
C ASP A 24 8.62 -4.71 -3.36
N TRP A 25 7.84 -4.44 -4.42
CA TRP A 25 8.36 -3.82 -5.64
C TRP A 25 8.90 -2.40 -5.39
N LEU A 26 8.18 -1.56 -4.64
CA LEU A 26 8.67 -0.23 -4.26
C LEU A 26 9.94 -0.30 -3.42
N ALA A 27 10.04 -1.27 -2.51
CA ALA A 27 11.23 -1.50 -1.68
C ALA A 27 12.44 -2.00 -2.48
N SER A 28 12.24 -2.54 -3.69
CA SER A 28 13.31 -3.04 -4.55
C SER A 28 14.16 -1.94 -5.18
N ASP A 29 13.65 -0.70 -5.27
CA ASP A 29 14.38 0.45 -5.83
C ASP A 29 15.01 1.31 -4.72
N PRO A 30 16.35 1.28 -4.52
CA PRO A 30 17.02 2.07 -3.51
C PRO A 30 16.98 3.58 -3.78
N HIS A 31 16.64 4.02 -4.99
CA HIS A 31 16.57 5.45 -5.36
C HIS A 31 15.18 6.06 -5.23
N LEU A 32 14.15 5.23 -5.01
CA LEU A 32 12.76 5.67 -4.99
C LEU A 32 12.50 6.74 -3.92
N ALA A 33 13.01 6.56 -2.70
CA ALA A 33 12.80 7.51 -1.61
C ALA A 33 13.31 8.93 -1.95
N ALA A 34 14.47 9.02 -2.60
CA ALA A 34 15.04 10.30 -3.03
C ALA A 34 14.24 10.92 -4.18
N SER A 35 13.80 10.11 -5.14
CA SER A 35 12.92 10.53 -6.23
C SER A 35 11.60 11.09 -5.69
N MET A 36 10.95 10.33 -4.79
CA MET A 36 9.72 10.76 -4.12
C MET A 36 9.90 12.09 -3.41
N HIS A 37 10.92 12.24 -2.56
CA HIS A 37 11.18 13.51 -1.88
C HIS A 37 11.32 14.66 -2.88
N ARG A 38 12.06 14.45 -3.98
CA ARG A 38 12.30 15.49 -4.99
C ARG A 38 11.01 15.95 -5.67
N TYR A 39 10.10 15.03 -6.01
CA TYR A 39 8.92 15.33 -6.81
C TYR A 39 7.65 15.57 -5.99
N SER A 40 7.57 15.05 -4.76
CA SER A 40 6.50 15.32 -3.80
C SER A 40 6.80 16.50 -2.88
N PHE A 41 8.02 17.05 -2.94
CA PHE A 41 8.52 18.04 -1.98
C PHE A 41 8.42 17.58 -0.52
N GLY A 42 8.49 16.27 -0.28
CA GLY A 42 8.41 15.70 1.06
C GLY A 42 7.00 15.68 1.66
N LEU A 43 5.95 15.92 0.85
CA LEU A 43 4.55 15.82 1.31
C LEU A 43 4.17 14.39 1.71
N PHE A 44 4.86 13.40 1.14
CA PHE A 44 4.72 11.98 1.45
C PHE A 44 6.08 11.29 1.38
N THR A 45 6.31 10.35 2.27
CA THR A 45 7.53 9.53 2.36
C THR A 45 7.26 8.09 1.91
N LEU A 46 8.30 7.41 1.44
CA LEU A 46 8.20 5.98 1.12
C LEU A 46 7.80 5.13 2.34
N ALA A 47 8.20 5.56 3.54
CA ALA A 47 7.85 4.91 4.79
C ALA A 47 6.34 5.00 5.09
N GLU A 48 5.74 6.19 4.92
CA GLU A 48 4.30 6.38 5.09
C GLU A 48 3.50 5.55 4.09
N ILE A 49 3.90 5.55 2.81
CA ILE A 49 3.24 4.72 1.79
C ILE A 49 3.36 3.23 2.14
N SER A 50 4.56 2.78 2.55
CA SER A 50 4.77 1.37 2.91
C SER A 50 3.89 0.96 4.10
N ALA A 51 3.77 1.83 5.12
CA ALA A 51 2.92 1.59 6.27
C ALA A 51 1.43 1.54 5.90
N ASP A 52 0.97 2.41 4.99
CA ASP A 52 -0.42 2.38 4.52
C ASP A 52 -0.72 1.12 3.69
N LEU A 53 0.19 0.70 2.80
CA LEU A 53 0.05 -0.55 2.04
C LEU A 53 -0.07 -1.76 2.98
N ASP A 54 0.78 -1.82 4.01
CA ASP A 54 0.71 -2.88 5.03
C ASP A 54 -0.59 -2.87 5.82
N ARG A 55 -1.03 -1.68 6.25
CA ARG A 55 -2.30 -1.53 6.96
C ARG A 55 -3.48 -1.99 6.10
N PHE A 56 -3.50 -1.66 4.82
CA PHE A 56 -4.56 -2.08 3.91
C PHE A 56 -4.53 -3.59 3.65
N ALA A 57 -3.35 -4.18 3.44
CA ALA A 57 -3.21 -5.62 3.25
C ALA A 57 -3.64 -6.40 4.51
N SER A 58 -3.27 -5.95 5.70
CA SER A 58 -3.72 -6.50 6.99
C SER A 58 -5.24 -6.41 7.14
N THR A 59 -5.82 -5.24 6.84
CA THR A 59 -7.28 -5.02 6.93
C THR A 59 -8.05 -5.97 6.02
N LEU A 60 -7.59 -6.17 4.78
CA LEU A 60 -8.26 -7.02 3.80
C LEU A 60 -8.07 -8.53 4.07
N SER A 61 -6.94 -8.92 4.64
CA SER A 61 -6.64 -10.33 4.97
C SER A 61 -7.13 -10.76 6.36
N GLY A 62 -7.64 -9.83 7.18
CA GLY A 62 -8.08 -10.09 8.54
C GLY A 62 -6.94 -10.49 9.49
N ARG A 63 -5.69 -10.18 9.13
CA ARG A 63 -4.49 -10.47 9.93
C ARG A 63 -4.14 -9.28 10.83
N PRO A 64 -3.75 -9.49 12.09
CA PRO A 64 -3.33 -8.42 12.99
C PRO A 64 -2.03 -7.74 12.54
#